data_AF-A0A4R6Q5T1-F1
#
_entry.id   AF-A0A4R6Q5T1-F1
#
_cell.length_a   1.000
_cell.length_b   1.000
_cell.length_c   1.000
_cell.angle_alpha   90.00
_cell.angle_beta   90.00
_cell.angle_gamma   90.00
#
_symmetry.space_group_name_H-M   'P 1'
#
loop_
_entity.id
_entity.type
_entity.pdbx_description
1 polymer ?
#
loop_
_entity_poly.entity_id
_entity_poly.type
_entity_poly.pdbx_seq_one_letter_code
_entity_poly.pdbx_strand_id
1 'polypeptide(L)'
;MNYPKPLSEKSLKRLYSESGLSDKQIDFLHRLFENAANLYGIISVRDMWNVYNELSEKIQVPKLHRKDIVTFSSIARREVQPYYVAEIDDLYSMEKRSDLAREIVLQSLICPGYAGLSEYYELSETQCGKPYFVPENLLNFVDRPESTEELKLRVCLEKLKVTMKTTTDEHGNTVKCQHFGKKLKDFSYYNSHEDFMIKYEEGEIDGKKPNEKRAEYFKNEYRGPESDKLLRNIKHESSMGFNNPTSVIKDIFDELNELGVSMDEDQANRLINLIYTFHNSSNLMCNRGWAPEELMRKSAAENPNMQPMMTLGPGIRKAIEDGKIDIDELRAMMEAKGIKVDW
;
A
#
# COMPACT_ATOMS: atom_id res chain seq x y z
N MET A 1 5.59 -18.88 2.54
CA MET A 1 4.25 -19.35 2.94
C MET A 1 4.01 -20.76 2.41
N ASN A 2 3.56 -21.70 3.25
CA ASN A 2 3.18 -23.05 2.83
C ASN A 2 1.68 -23.10 2.49
N TYR A 3 1.30 -22.54 1.34
CA TYR A 3 -0.10 -22.40 0.99
C TYR A 3 -0.68 -23.64 0.29
N PRO A 4 -1.91 -24.07 0.60
CA PRO A 4 -2.54 -25.20 -0.08
C PRO A 4 -2.69 -24.98 -1.60
N LYS A 5 -2.49 -26.05 -2.38
CA LYS A 5 -2.82 -26.02 -3.81
C LYS A 5 -4.33 -25.84 -4.05
N PRO A 6 -4.74 -25.11 -5.09
CA PRO A 6 -6.16 -25.02 -5.46
C PRO A 6 -6.80 -26.39 -5.72
N LEU A 7 -8.10 -26.51 -5.43
CA LEU A 7 -8.91 -27.68 -5.77
C LEU A 7 -9.53 -27.53 -7.16
N SER A 8 -9.97 -28.66 -7.74
CA SER A 8 -10.74 -28.63 -8.99
C SER A 8 -12.13 -28.03 -8.78
N GLU A 9 -12.70 -27.42 -9.82
CA GLU A 9 -14.06 -26.86 -9.80
C GLU A 9 -15.11 -27.86 -9.30
N LYS A 10 -15.00 -29.14 -9.71
CA LYS A 10 -15.90 -30.20 -9.25
C LYS A 10 -15.83 -30.39 -7.72
N SER A 11 -14.64 -30.31 -7.15
CA SER A 11 -14.43 -30.46 -5.72
C SER A 11 -14.95 -29.25 -4.96
N LEU A 12 -14.71 -28.03 -5.47
CA LEU A 12 -15.22 -26.79 -4.90
C LEU A 12 -16.75 -26.73 -4.91
N LYS A 13 -17.38 -27.07 -6.05
CA LYS A 13 -18.85 -27.15 -6.17
C LYS A 13 -19.45 -28.10 -5.13
N ARG A 14 -18.80 -29.25 -4.89
CA ARG A 14 -19.23 -30.19 -3.85
C ARG A 14 -19.13 -29.55 -2.45
N LEU A 15 -17.98 -28.96 -2.10
CA LEU A 15 -17.78 -28.33 -0.79
C LEU A 15 -18.80 -27.22 -0.53
N TYR A 16 -19.09 -26.38 -1.53
CA TYR A 16 -20.11 -25.35 -1.39
C TYR A 16 -21.52 -25.92 -1.26
N SER A 17 -21.87 -26.98 -2.00
CA SER A 17 -23.17 -27.64 -1.83
C SER A 17 -23.34 -28.26 -0.42
N GLU A 18 -22.25 -28.69 0.20
CA GLU A 18 -22.23 -29.28 1.55
C GLU A 18 -22.15 -28.19 2.66
N SER A 19 -21.78 -26.96 2.31
CA SER A 19 -21.56 -25.87 3.27
C SER A 19 -22.86 -25.31 3.89
N GLY A 20 -23.99 -25.50 3.23
CA GLY A 20 -25.27 -24.88 3.59
C GLY A 20 -25.41 -23.40 3.22
N LEU A 21 -24.42 -22.82 2.54
CA LEU A 21 -24.48 -21.47 1.99
C LEU A 21 -25.28 -21.46 0.67
N SER A 22 -26.12 -20.44 0.50
CA SER A 22 -26.78 -20.18 -0.78
C SER A 22 -25.84 -19.51 -1.77
N ASP A 23 -26.11 -19.64 -3.08
CA ASP A 23 -25.33 -18.97 -4.14
C ASP A 23 -25.20 -17.46 -3.89
N LYS A 24 -26.28 -16.80 -3.45
CA LYS A 24 -26.26 -15.36 -3.12
C LYS A 24 -25.31 -15.02 -1.97
N GLN A 25 -25.17 -15.90 -0.97
CA GLN A 25 -24.24 -15.70 0.15
C GLN A 25 -22.80 -15.95 -0.30
N ILE A 26 -22.57 -16.96 -1.14
CA ILE A 26 -21.25 -17.29 -1.69
C ILE A 26 -20.74 -16.12 -2.55
N ASP A 27 -21.54 -15.63 -3.50
CA ASP A 27 -21.19 -14.47 -4.34
C ASP A 27 -20.89 -13.22 -3.51
N PHE A 28 -21.70 -12.97 -2.47
CA PHE A 28 -21.47 -11.86 -1.56
C PHE A 28 -20.17 -12.01 -0.77
N LEU A 29 -19.87 -13.21 -0.26
CA LEU A 29 -18.67 -13.47 0.53
C LEU A 29 -17.38 -13.35 -0.31
N HIS A 30 -17.40 -13.77 -1.58
CA HIS A 30 -16.29 -13.50 -2.50
C HIS A 30 -16.03 -12.00 -2.63
N ARG A 31 -17.09 -11.23 -2.94
CA ARG A 31 -16.97 -9.78 -3.06
C ARG A 31 -16.53 -9.13 -1.76
N LEU A 32 -17.06 -9.56 -0.62
CA LEU A 32 -16.70 -9.02 0.69
C LEU A 32 -15.21 -9.26 0.99
N PHE A 33 -14.71 -10.48 0.80
CA PHE A 33 -13.31 -10.81 1.08
C PHE A 33 -12.36 -10.07 0.14
N GLU A 34 -12.69 -10.03 -1.15
CA GLU A 34 -11.88 -9.33 -2.14
C GLU A 34 -11.79 -7.83 -1.85
N ASN A 35 -12.93 -7.18 -1.60
CA ASN A 35 -12.94 -5.75 -1.33
C ASN A 35 -12.28 -5.41 0.00
N ALA A 36 -12.45 -6.26 1.02
CA ALA A 36 -11.76 -6.07 2.29
C ALA A 36 -10.25 -6.29 2.17
N ALA A 37 -9.79 -7.27 1.39
CA ALA A 37 -8.38 -7.44 1.09
C ALA A 37 -7.80 -6.22 0.35
N ASN A 38 -8.55 -5.63 -0.58
CA ASN A 38 -8.12 -4.42 -1.28
C ASN A 38 -8.09 -3.16 -0.39
N LEU A 39 -9.03 -3.02 0.55
CA LEU A 39 -9.06 -1.88 1.46
C LEU A 39 -8.05 -2.01 2.60
N TYR A 40 -7.95 -3.19 3.20
CA TYR A 40 -7.19 -3.41 4.42
C TYR A 40 -5.83 -4.04 4.16
N GLY A 41 -5.62 -4.72 3.04
CA GLY A 41 -4.44 -5.54 2.78
C GLY A 41 -4.46 -6.84 3.58
N ILE A 42 -4.62 -6.74 4.91
CA ILE A 42 -4.70 -7.85 5.86
C ILE A 42 -5.94 -7.66 6.74
N ILE A 43 -6.71 -8.74 6.93
CA ILE A 43 -7.81 -8.78 7.90
C ILE A 43 -8.05 -10.20 8.40
N SER A 44 -8.23 -10.35 9.72
CA SER A 44 -8.55 -11.65 10.31
C SER A 44 -10.00 -12.07 10.03
N VAL A 45 -10.26 -13.38 9.92
CA VAL A 45 -11.64 -13.91 9.83
C VAL A 45 -12.49 -13.50 11.03
N ARG A 46 -11.86 -13.27 12.20
CA ARG A 46 -12.53 -12.75 13.39
C ARG A 46 -13.03 -11.33 13.17
N ASP A 47 -12.18 -10.45 12.66
CA ASP A 47 -12.51 -9.04 12.43
C ASP A 47 -13.45 -8.87 11.24
N MET A 48 -13.38 -9.77 10.26
CA MET A 48 -14.31 -9.79 9.13
C MET A 48 -15.77 -9.89 9.58
N TRP A 49 -16.06 -10.62 10.67
CA TRP A 49 -17.41 -10.65 11.25
C TRP A 49 -17.85 -9.29 11.78
N ASN A 50 -16.94 -8.55 12.41
CA ASN A 50 -17.23 -7.22 12.94
C ASN A 50 -17.49 -6.23 11.80
N VAL A 51 -16.64 -6.26 10.76
CA VAL A 51 -16.80 -5.46 9.54
C VAL A 51 -18.12 -5.79 8.85
N TYR A 52 -18.47 -7.06 8.70
CA TYR A 52 -19.76 -7.48 8.13
C TYR A 52 -20.95 -6.95 8.95
N ASN A 53 -20.91 -7.04 10.27
CA ASN A 53 -22.03 -6.57 11.10
C ASN A 53 -22.26 -5.08 10.90
N GLU A 54 -21.21 -4.27 10.98
CA GLU A 54 -21.31 -2.83 10.76
C GLU A 54 -21.76 -2.49 9.33
N LEU A 55 -21.25 -3.20 8.31
CA LEU A 55 -21.69 -3.03 6.93
C LEU A 55 -23.18 -3.36 6.75
N SER A 56 -23.66 -4.40 7.43
CA SER A 56 -25.06 -4.85 7.34
C SER A 56 -26.06 -3.86 7.97
N GLU A 57 -25.57 -2.96 8.82
CA GLU A 57 -26.36 -1.84 9.37
C GLU A 57 -26.46 -0.67 8.38
N LYS A 58 -25.50 -0.54 7.45
CA LYS A 58 -25.41 0.56 6.47
C LYS A 58 -26.10 0.24 5.16
N ILE A 59 -26.00 -1.00 4.70
CA ILE A 59 -26.53 -1.43 3.39
C ILE A 59 -27.25 -2.78 3.45
N GLN A 60 -28.18 -2.98 2.53
CA GLN A 60 -28.87 -4.26 2.38
C GLN A 60 -27.92 -5.33 1.82
N VAL A 61 -27.55 -6.29 2.65
CA VAL A 61 -26.70 -7.44 2.30
C VAL A 61 -27.39 -8.77 2.65
N PRO A 62 -26.93 -9.91 2.11
CA PRO A 62 -27.40 -11.21 2.55
C PRO A 62 -27.15 -11.42 4.05
N LYS A 63 -28.13 -12.00 4.75
CA LYS A 63 -27.98 -12.34 6.16
C LYS A 63 -26.98 -13.49 6.32
N LEU A 64 -25.96 -13.25 7.14
CA LEU A 64 -24.94 -14.22 7.52
C LEU A 64 -24.90 -14.42 9.03
N HIS A 65 -24.39 -15.57 9.43
CA HIS A 65 -23.93 -15.87 10.78
C HIS A 65 -22.41 -15.99 10.80
N ARG A 66 -21.80 -15.84 11.98
CA ARG A 66 -20.34 -15.96 12.12
C ARG A 66 -19.77 -17.26 11.57
N LYS A 67 -20.49 -18.38 11.75
CA LYS A 67 -20.12 -19.69 11.20
C LYS A 67 -20.03 -19.69 9.67
N ASP A 68 -20.81 -18.85 8.99
CA ASP A 68 -20.88 -18.83 7.53
C ASP A 68 -19.59 -18.26 6.95
N ILE A 69 -19.06 -17.19 7.56
CA ILE A 69 -17.73 -16.62 7.22
C ILE A 69 -16.62 -17.64 7.48
N VAL A 70 -16.67 -18.35 8.61
CA VAL A 70 -15.69 -19.39 8.96
C VAL A 70 -15.73 -20.54 7.94
N THR A 71 -16.93 -21.05 7.64
CA THR A 71 -17.11 -22.13 6.65
C THR A 71 -16.58 -21.70 5.29
N PHE A 72 -17.00 -20.52 4.81
CA PHE A 72 -16.52 -19.96 3.54
C PHE A 72 -15.01 -19.82 3.50
N SER A 73 -14.38 -19.27 4.55
CA SER A 73 -12.92 -19.10 4.62
C SER A 73 -12.15 -20.42 4.43
N SER A 74 -12.71 -21.53 4.92
CA SER A 74 -12.08 -22.86 4.80
C SER A 74 -12.16 -23.44 3.38
N ILE A 75 -13.14 -23.00 2.58
CA ILE A 75 -13.30 -23.40 1.17
C ILE A 75 -12.53 -22.42 0.27
N ALA A 76 -12.69 -21.12 0.46
CA ALA A 76 -12.07 -20.06 -0.34
C ALA A 76 -10.54 -20.16 -0.39
N ARG A 77 -9.90 -20.66 0.69
CA ARG A 77 -8.45 -20.91 0.69
C ARG A 77 -7.97 -21.95 -0.34
N ARG A 78 -8.89 -22.73 -0.91
CA ARG A 78 -8.64 -23.77 -1.90
C ARG A 78 -8.96 -23.29 -3.31
N GLU A 79 -9.19 -22.00 -3.50
CA GLU A 79 -9.52 -21.38 -4.77
C GLU A 79 -8.37 -20.53 -5.29
N VAL A 80 -8.50 -20.08 -6.53
CA VAL A 80 -7.65 -19.02 -7.08
C VAL A 80 -8.41 -17.72 -6.90
N GLN A 81 -7.92 -16.88 -5.99
CA GLN A 81 -8.51 -15.60 -5.62
C GLN A 81 -7.41 -14.53 -5.61
N PRO A 82 -7.74 -13.24 -5.76
CA PRO A 82 -6.78 -12.13 -5.65
C PRO A 82 -6.32 -11.89 -4.19
N TYR A 83 -6.67 -12.79 -3.27
CA TYR A 83 -6.24 -12.83 -1.89
C TYR A 83 -5.99 -14.28 -1.47
N TYR A 84 -5.13 -14.46 -0.47
CA TYR A 84 -4.96 -15.70 0.25
C TYR A 84 -5.82 -15.70 1.51
N VAL A 85 -6.40 -16.85 1.84
CA VAL A 85 -6.89 -17.13 3.20
C VAL A 85 -5.89 -18.05 3.88
N ALA A 86 -4.94 -17.46 4.61
CA ALA A 86 -3.83 -18.15 5.26
C ALA A 86 -4.21 -18.59 6.68
N GLU A 87 -3.84 -19.81 7.06
CA GLU A 87 -3.93 -20.22 8.47
C GLU A 87 -2.78 -19.58 9.25
N ILE A 88 -2.95 -19.47 10.57
CA ILE A 88 -1.93 -18.87 11.43
C ILE A 88 -0.58 -19.59 11.33
N ASP A 89 -0.55 -20.91 11.13
CA ASP A 89 0.70 -21.68 10.97
C ASP A 89 1.32 -21.55 9.58
N ASP A 90 0.57 -21.04 8.59
CA ASP A 90 1.10 -20.67 7.28
C ASP A 90 1.91 -19.35 7.36
N LEU A 91 1.60 -18.51 8.36
CA LEU A 91 2.17 -17.18 8.61
C LEU A 91 3.19 -17.19 9.75
N TYR A 92 2.97 -17.99 10.79
CA TYR A 92 3.82 -18.12 11.97
C TYR A 92 3.97 -19.60 12.32
N SER A 93 5.09 -20.21 11.94
CA SER A 93 5.31 -21.66 11.99
C SER A 93 5.17 -22.31 13.38
N MET A 94 5.24 -21.50 14.45
CA MET A 94 5.12 -21.95 15.84
C MET A 94 3.70 -21.89 16.39
N GLU A 95 2.77 -21.24 15.68
CA GLU A 95 1.39 -21.05 16.11
C GLU A 95 0.52 -22.29 15.88
N LYS A 96 -0.51 -22.46 16.70
CA LYS A 96 -1.45 -23.58 16.58
C LYS A 96 -2.71 -23.15 15.83
N ARG A 97 -3.14 -24.01 14.91
CA ARG A 97 -4.36 -23.80 14.12
C ARG A 97 -5.60 -23.61 15.00
N SER A 98 -6.45 -22.71 14.57
CA SER A 98 -7.81 -22.51 15.06
C SER A 98 -8.65 -22.00 13.90
N ASP A 99 -9.94 -22.37 13.86
CA ASP A 99 -10.84 -21.93 12.79
C ASP A 99 -11.00 -20.40 12.69
N LEU A 100 -10.73 -19.69 13.78
CA LEU A 100 -10.77 -18.22 13.83
C LEU A 100 -9.39 -17.57 13.61
N ALA A 101 -8.32 -18.37 13.57
CA ALA A 101 -6.94 -17.91 13.37
C ALA A 101 -6.56 -18.05 11.90
N ARG A 102 -7.40 -17.48 11.03
CA ARG A 102 -7.16 -17.32 9.60
C ARG A 102 -7.11 -15.85 9.26
N GLU A 103 -6.21 -15.49 8.36
CA GLU A 103 -6.09 -14.15 7.82
C GLU A 103 -6.37 -14.15 6.33
N ILE A 104 -7.10 -13.12 5.91
CA ILE A 104 -7.32 -12.79 4.51
C ILE A 104 -6.23 -11.78 4.16
N VAL A 105 -5.34 -12.17 3.27
CA VAL A 105 -4.13 -11.42 2.90
C VAL A 105 -4.19 -11.14 1.41
N LEU A 106 -4.12 -9.87 1.02
CA LEU A 106 -4.06 -9.46 -0.38
C LEU A 106 -2.86 -10.13 -1.07
N GLN A 107 -3.08 -10.68 -2.27
CA GLN A 107 -2.09 -11.51 -2.93
C GLN A 107 -0.77 -10.76 -3.21
N SER A 108 -0.84 -9.46 -3.49
CA SER A 108 0.34 -8.62 -3.77
C SER A 108 1.29 -8.49 -2.59
N LEU A 109 0.83 -8.70 -1.35
CA LEU A 109 1.67 -8.63 -0.14
C LEU A 109 2.59 -9.85 0.03
N ILE A 110 2.43 -10.87 -0.82
CA ILE A 110 3.28 -12.06 -0.79
C ILE A 110 4.35 -11.94 -1.87
N CYS A 111 5.48 -11.37 -1.48
CA CYS A 111 6.59 -11.09 -2.38
C CYS A 111 7.25 -12.38 -2.91
N PRO A 112 7.65 -12.41 -4.18
CA PRO A 112 8.33 -13.57 -4.74
C PRO A 112 9.75 -13.72 -4.15
N GLY A 113 10.21 -14.96 -3.98
CA GLY A 113 11.58 -15.25 -3.58
C GLY A 113 11.84 -15.06 -2.08
N TYR A 114 13.01 -14.47 -1.74
CA TYR A 114 13.46 -14.34 -0.36
C TYR A 114 12.58 -13.40 0.47
N ALA A 115 12.04 -12.35 -0.15
CA ALA A 115 11.20 -11.37 0.51
C ALA A 115 9.93 -11.99 1.12
N GLY A 116 9.29 -12.96 0.44
CA GLY A 116 8.27 -13.83 1.02
C GLY A 116 7.13 -13.09 1.74
N LEU A 117 7.13 -13.16 3.08
CA LEU A 117 6.11 -12.56 3.96
C LEU A 117 6.54 -11.19 4.56
N SER A 118 7.63 -10.58 4.09
CA SER A 118 8.16 -9.31 4.62
C SER A 118 7.09 -8.21 4.66
N GLU A 119 6.50 -7.89 3.51
CA GLU A 119 5.43 -6.88 3.42
C GLU A 119 4.24 -7.21 4.32
N TYR A 120 3.86 -8.49 4.41
CA TYR A 120 2.81 -8.92 5.32
C TYR A 120 3.14 -8.56 6.78
N TYR A 121 4.37 -8.82 7.25
CA TYR A 121 4.75 -8.53 8.63
C TYR A 121 4.86 -7.03 8.90
N GLU A 122 5.43 -6.27 7.97
CA GLU A 122 5.52 -4.80 8.05
C GLU A 122 4.12 -4.17 8.14
N LEU A 123 3.20 -4.61 7.29
CA LEU A 123 1.83 -4.11 7.31
C LEU A 123 1.10 -4.52 8.60
N SER A 124 1.27 -5.77 9.04
CA SER A 124 0.67 -6.26 10.30
C SER A 124 1.12 -5.42 11.50
N GLU A 125 2.39 -5.05 11.56
CA GLU A 125 2.95 -4.20 12.60
C GLU A 125 2.38 -2.78 12.54
N THR A 126 2.36 -2.15 11.35
CA THR A 126 1.86 -0.77 11.20
C THR A 126 0.36 -0.63 11.48
N GLN A 127 -0.41 -1.70 11.29
CA GLN A 127 -1.84 -1.74 11.60
C GLN A 127 -2.16 -1.90 13.09
N CYS A 128 -1.17 -2.27 13.91
CA CYS A 128 -1.40 -2.63 15.31
C CYS A 128 -2.10 -1.51 16.08
N GLY A 129 -3.12 -1.88 16.87
CA GLY A 129 -3.88 -0.95 17.71
C GLY A 129 -4.90 -0.06 16.99
N LYS A 130 -4.99 -0.11 15.65
CA LYS A 130 -5.93 0.74 14.89
C LYS A 130 -7.31 0.06 14.72
N PRO A 131 -8.42 0.81 14.72
CA PRO A 131 -9.74 0.26 14.39
C PRO A 131 -9.91 0.08 12.88
N TYR A 132 -10.75 -0.86 12.44
CA TYR A 132 -11.13 -0.97 11.02
C TYR A 132 -12.06 0.17 10.63
N PHE A 133 -11.81 0.76 9.46
CA PHE A 133 -12.75 1.66 8.80
C PHE A 133 -13.78 0.83 8.03
N VAL A 134 -15.07 0.98 8.33
CA VAL A 134 -16.13 0.39 7.50
C VAL A 134 -16.78 1.50 6.68
N PRO A 135 -16.54 1.58 5.37
CA PRO A 135 -17.14 2.58 4.49
C PRO A 135 -18.66 2.35 4.34
N GLU A 136 -19.37 3.35 3.81
CA GLU A 136 -20.80 3.24 3.48
C GLU A 136 -21.11 2.06 2.56
N ASN A 137 -20.21 1.79 1.61
CA ASN A 137 -20.29 0.60 0.76
C ASN A 137 -18.90 0.00 0.53
N LEU A 138 -18.57 -1.02 1.32
CA LEU A 138 -17.31 -1.75 1.19
C LEU A 138 -17.21 -2.51 -0.13
N LEU A 139 -18.31 -2.84 -0.80
CA LEU A 139 -18.29 -3.70 -2.00
C LEU A 139 -17.84 -2.98 -3.29
N ASN A 140 -17.31 -1.76 -3.18
CA ASN A 140 -16.92 -0.88 -4.28
C ASN A 140 -15.41 -0.53 -4.29
N PHE A 141 -14.57 -1.24 -3.53
CA PHE A 141 -13.14 -0.94 -3.40
C PHE A 141 -12.26 -1.55 -4.50
N VAL A 142 -12.68 -2.65 -5.12
CA VAL A 142 -11.97 -3.24 -6.28
C VAL A 142 -12.09 -2.32 -7.49
N ASP A 143 -13.32 -1.94 -7.83
CA ASP A 143 -13.63 -1.12 -9.01
C ASP A 143 -13.76 0.37 -8.65
N ARG A 144 -13.07 0.84 -7.60
CA ARG A 144 -13.23 2.24 -7.20
C ARG A 144 -12.70 3.16 -8.31
N PRO A 145 -13.46 4.21 -8.67
CA PRO A 145 -12.92 5.21 -9.56
C PRO A 145 -11.70 5.85 -8.92
N GLU A 146 -10.79 6.30 -9.78
CA GLU A 146 -9.68 7.11 -9.32
C GLU A 146 -10.17 8.36 -8.57
N SER A 147 -9.53 8.65 -7.45
CA SER A 147 -9.84 9.86 -6.69
C SER A 147 -9.36 11.13 -7.42
N THR A 148 -9.92 12.28 -7.03
CA THR A 148 -9.47 13.57 -7.60
C THR A 148 -7.98 13.82 -7.33
N GLU A 149 -7.48 13.42 -6.16
CA GLU A 149 -6.08 13.63 -5.78
C GLU A 149 -5.13 12.66 -6.49
N GLU A 150 -5.55 11.41 -6.69
CA GLU A 150 -4.84 10.44 -7.55
C GLU A 150 -4.70 10.97 -8.99
N LEU A 151 -5.79 11.48 -9.57
CA LEU A 151 -5.77 12.03 -10.92
C LEU A 151 -4.83 13.23 -11.05
N LYS A 152 -4.88 14.16 -10.08
CA LYS A 152 -3.97 15.32 -10.05
C LYS A 152 -2.52 14.88 -9.97
N LEU A 153 -2.21 13.89 -9.14
CA LEU A 153 -0.86 13.33 -9.01
C LEU A 153 -0.42 12.67 -10.31
N ARG A 154 -1.24 11.82 -10.93
CA ARG A 154 -0.94 11.20 -12.24
C ARG A 154 -0.64 12.27 -13.29
N VAL A 155 -1.55 13.23 -13.46
CA VAL A 155 -1.40 14.30 -14.46
C VAL A 155 -0.14 15.13 -14.22
N CYS A 156 0.28 15.30 -12.97
CA CYS A 156 1.54 15.94 -12.62
C CYS A 156 2.73 15.11 -13.12
N LEU A 157 2.81 13.82 -12.74
CA LEU A 157 3.88 12.91 -13.13
C LEU A 157 3.99 12.76 -14.65
N GLU A 158 2.86 12.63 -15.35
CA GLU A 158 2.81 12.53 -16.82
C GLU A 158 3.40 13.74 -17.56
N LYS A 159 3.40 14.91 -16.92
CA LYS A 159 3.91 16.16 -17.51
C LYS A 159 5.39 16.36 -17.27
N LEU A 160 5.96 15.68 -16.28
CA LEU A 160 7.40 15.73 -16.01
C LEU A 160 8.19 15.23 -17.21
N LYS A 161 9.35 15.86 -17.42
CA LYS A 161 10.15 15.71 -18.63
C LYS A 161 11.61 15.52 -18.24
N VAL A 162 12.29 14.63 -18.94
CA VAL A 162 13.75 14.49 -18.82
C VAL A 162 14.40 15.70 -19.48
N THR A 163 15.04 16.54 -18.67
CA THR A 163 15.62 17.83 -19.08
C THR A 163 17.14 17.85 -18.95
N MET A 164 17.73 16.91 -18.21
CA MET A 164 19.18 16.76 -18.10
C MET A 164 19.70 15.88 -19.23
N LYS A 165 20.86 16.27 -19.80
CA LYS A 165 21.54 15.47 -20.83
C LYS A 165 22.36 14.31 -20.23
N THR A 166 22.77 14.48 -18.99
CA THR A 166 23.55 13.52 -18.21
C THR A 166 23.05 13.51 -16.78
N THR A 167 23.19 12.37 -16.11
CA THR A 167 22.86 12.15 -14.70
C THR A 167 24.00 11.37 -14.04
N THR A 168 23.87 11.09 -12.76
CA THR A 168 24.82 10.30 -11.98
C THR A 168 24.21 8.92 -11.72
N ASP A 169 24.95 7.85 -12.01
CA ASP A 169 24.53 6.48 -11.68
C ASP A 169 24.75 6.14 -10.20
N GLU A 170 24.32 4.95 -9.77
CA GLU A 170 24.50 4.43 -8.41
C GLU A 170 25.96 4.33 -7.94
N HIS A 171 26.92 4.39 -8.87
CA HIS A 171 28.36 4.35 -8.60
C HIS A 171 29.02 5.74 -8.63
N GLY A 172 28.24 6.81 -8.83
CA GLY A 172 28.75 8.17 -8.89
C GLY A 172 29.31 8.57 -10.26
N ASN A 173 29.15 7.75 -11.30
CA ASN A 173 29.64 8.08 -12.64
C ASN A 173 28.65 8.94 -13.40
N THR A 174 29.16 9.85 -14.23
CA THR A 174 28.33 10.60 -15.16
C THR A 174 27.89 9.74 -16.34
N VAL A 175 26.58 9.52 -16.48
CA VAL A 175 25.97 8.73 -17.55
C VAL A 175 25.02 9.58 -18.39
N LYS A 176 24.80 9.21 -19.65
CA LYS A 176 23.92 9.95 -20.56
C LYS A 176 22.45 9.57 -20.34
N CYS A 177 21.57 10.54 -20.21
CA CYS A 177 20.13 10.29 -20.09
C CYS A 177 19.56 9.81 -21.44
N GLN A 178 19.05 8.58 -21.48
CA GLN A 178 18.56 7.96 -22.72
C GLN A 178 17.29 8.62 -23.27
N HIS A 179 16.52 9.27 -22.40
CA HIS A 179 15.19 9.80 -22.71
C HIS A 179 15.13 11.33 -22.71
N PHE A 180 16.26 12.02 -22.89
CA PHE A 180 16.31 13.48 -22.98
C PHE A 180 15.24 14.03 -23.93
N GLY A 181 14.43 14.96 -23.42
CA GLY A 181 13.37 15.57 -24.19
C GLY A 181 12.03 14.83 -24.18
N LYS A 182 11.92 13.65 -23.57
CA LYS A 182 10.68 12.88 -23.46
C LYS A 182 9.97 13.13 -22.13
N LYS A 183 8.63 13.02 -22.12
CA LYS A 183 7.85 13.02 -20.89
C LYS A 183 7.85 11.63 -20.27
N LEU A 184 7.67 11.54 -18.95
CA LEU A 184 7.68 10.25 -18.24
C LEU A 184 6.63 9.27 -18.74
N LYS A 185 5.52 9.76 -19.30
CA LYS A 185 4.49 8.90 -19.87
C LYS A 185 4.83 8.27 -21.23
N ASP A 186 5.88 8.76 -21.89
CA ASP A 186 6.20 8.41 -23.28
C ASP A 186 7.28 7.33 -23.39
N PHE A 187 7.78 6.79 -22.27
CA PHE A 187 8.80 5.76 -22.26
C PHE A 187 8.72 4.85 -21.02
N SER A 188 9.39 3.71 -21.11
CA SER A 188 9.66 2.78 -20.02
C SER A 188 11.17 2.66 -19.86
N TYR A 189 11.65 2.62 -18.63
CA TYR A 189 13.04 2.61 -18.19
C TYR A 189 13.14 1.69 -16.97
N TYR A 190 14.23 0.94 -16.84
CA TYR A 190 14.48 0.18 -15.61
C TYR A 190 15.42 1.02 -14.76
N ASN A 191 14.97 1.43 -13.58
CA ASN A 191 15.83 2.12 -12.62
C ASN A 191 16.91 1.17 -12.08
N SER A 192 17.90 1.72 -11.37
CA SER A 192 19.04 0.93 -10.87
C SER A 192 18.61 -0.31 -10.07
N HIS A 193 17.57 -0.18 -9.24
CA HIS A 193 17.04 -1.31 -8.47
C HIS A 193 16.32 -2.35 -9.34
N GLU A 194 15.47 -1.92 -10.25
CA GLU A 194 14.74 -2.79 -11.17
C GLU A 194 15.68 -3.57 -12.09
N ASP A 195 16.67 -2.88 -12.66
CA ASP A 195 17.71 -3.48 -13.50
C ASP A 195 18.56 -4.49 -12.70
N PHE A 196 18.94 -4.15 -11.47
CA PHE A 196 19.60 -5.08 -10.55
C PHE A 196 18.77 -6.35 -10.33
N MET A 197 17.47 -6.22 -10.04
CA MET A 197 16.59 -7.36 -9.77
C MET A 197 16.44 -8.28 -10.99
N ILE A 198 16.37 -7.70 -12.20
CA ILE A 198 16.34 -8.45 -13.45
C ILE A 198 17.65 -9.20 -13.65
N LYS A 199 18.80 -8.51 -13.59
CA LYS A 199 20.14 -9.09 -13.76
C LYS A 199 20.46 -10.17 -12.73
N TYR A 200 19.99 -9.97 -11.50
CA TYR A 200 20.11 -10.95 -10.43
C TYR A 200 19.40 -12.26 -10.80
N GLU A 201 18.16 -12.22 -11.30
CA GLU A 201 17.46 -13.44 -11.72
C GLU A 201 17.96 -13.99 -13.06
N GLU A 202 18.60 -13.19 -13.91
CA GLU A 202 19.30 -13.67 -15.11
C GLU A 202 20.62 -14.39 -14.79
N GLY A 203 21.10 -14.28 -13.56
CA GLY A 203 22.37 -14.87 -13.12
C GLY A 203 23.59 -14.11 -13.61
N GLU A 204 23.43 -12.82 -13.95
CA GLU A 204 24.56 -11.92 -14.28
C GLU A 204 25.32 -11.46 -13.02
N ILE A 205 24.75 -11.68 -11.84
CA ILE A 205 25.37 -11.41 -10.54
C ILE A 205 26.02 -12.67 -9.98
N ASP A 206 27.28 -12.56 -9.54
CA ASP A 206 28.10 -13.67 -9.08
C ASP A 206 27.41 -14.53 -8.00
N GLY A 207 27.43 -15.84 -8.20
CA GLY A 207 26.93 -16.83 -7.24
C GLY A 207 25.45 -17.18 -7.36
N LYS A 208 24.69 -16.54 -8.26
CA LYS A 208 23.27 -16.81 -8.48
C LYS A 208 23.03 -17.61 -9.77
N LYS A 209 22.30 -18.73 -9.68
CA LYS A 209 21.87 -19.49 -10.86
C LYS A 209 20.72 -18.76 -11.57
N PRO A 210 20.72 -18.71 -12.92
CA PRO A 210 19.64 -18.10 -13.69
C PRO A 210 18.27 -18.72 -13.38
N ASN A 211 17.25 -17.88 -13.37
CA ASN A 211 15.84 -18.24 -13.25
C ASN A 211 15.01 -17.44 -14.26
N GLU A 212 14.95 -17.95 -15.49
CA GLU A 212 14.28 -17.30 -16.63
C GLU A 212 12.85 -16.87 -16.32
N LYS A 213 12.08 -17.73 -15.64
CA LYS A 213 10.68 -17.42 -15.27
C LYS A 213 10.57 -16.21 -14.36
N ARG A 214 11.52 -16.04 -13.44
CA ARG A 214 11.53 -14.88 -12.52
C ARG A 214 12.06 -13.62 -13.19
N ALA A 215 13.07 -13.75 -14.04
CA ALA A 215 13.55 -12.62 -14.84
C ALA A 215 12.43 -12.07 -15.74
N GLU A 216 11.68 -12.94 -16.41
CA GLU A 216 10.53 -12.55 -17.25
C GLU A 216 9.39 -11.94 -16.42
N TYR A 217 9.13 -12.46 -15.22
CA TYR A 217 8.20 -11.85 -14.27
C TYR A 217 8.60 -10.39 -13.96
N PHE A 218 9.84 -10.15 -13.52
CA PHE A 218 10.29 -8.80 -13.17
C PHE A 218 10.28 -7.84 -14.38
N LYS A 219 10.70 -8.30 -15.56
CA LYS A 219 10.62 -7.51 -16.79
C LYS A 219 9.19 -7.09 -17.11
N ASN A 220 8.21 -7.97 -16.89
CA ASN A 220 6.81 -7.66 -17.13
C ASN A 220 6.24 -6.72 -16.05
N GLU A 221 6.61 -6.92 -14.79
CA GLU A 221 6.18 -6.10 -13.65
C GLU A 221 6.68 -4.64 -13.75
N TYR A 222 7.95 -4.48 -14.14
CA TYR A 222 8.61 -3.17 -14.26
C TYR A 222 8.35 -2.49 -15.61
N ARG A 223 7.53 -3.08 -16.48
CA ARG A 223 7.19 -2.47 -17.77
C ARG A 223 6.08 -1.43 -17.61
N GLY A 224 6.14 -0.41 -18.47
CA GLY A 224 5.06 0.57 -18.64
C GLY A 224 5.59 2.00 -18.59
N PRO A 225 4.71 3.00 -18.77
CA PRO A 225 5.09 4.39 -18.65
C PRO A 225 5.73 4.70 -17.29
N GLU A 226 6.86 5.43 -17.27
CA GLU A 226 7.53 5.79 -16.01
C GLU A 226 6.64 6.58 -15.06
N SER A 227 5.75 7.42 -15.59
CA SER A 227 4.76 8.12 -14.77
C SER A 227 3.83 7.17 -14.02
N ASP A 228 3.46 6.04 -14.63
CA ASP A 228 2.57 5.05 -14.02
C ASP A 228 3.31 4.21 -12.99
N LYS A 229 4.59 3.89 -13.24
CA LYS A 229 5.45 3.18 -12.28
C LYS A 229 5.65 4.01 -11.01
N LEU A 230 6.01 5.29 -11.15
CA LEU A 230 6.14 6.21 -10.01
C LEU A 230 4.83 6.34 -9.23
N LEU A 231 3.69 6.45 -9.92
CA LEU A 231 2.39 6.50 -9.26
C LEU A 231 2.09 5.20 -8.50
N ARG A 232 2.36 4.03 -9.10
CA ARG A 232 2.20 2.73 -8.42
C ARG A 232 3.07 2.67 -7.16
N ASN A 233 4.33 3.11 -7.24
CA ASN A 233 5.25 3.14 -6.11
C ASN A 233 4.74 4.05 -4.99
N ILE A 234 4.35 5.30 -5.29
CA ILE A 234 3.78 6.23 -4.31
C ILE A 234 2.55 5.64 -3.61
N LYS A 235 1.66 4.99 -4.37
CA LYS A 235 0.46 4.34 -3.83
C LYS A 235 0.81 3.18 -2.90
N HIS A 236 1.75 2.31 -3.32
CA HIS A 236 2.19 1.16 -2.54
C HIS A 236 2.83 1.59 -1.22
N GLU A 237 3.86 2.42 -1.29
CA GLU A 237 4.61 2.91 -0.13
C GLU A 237 3.70 3.65 0.87
N SER A 238 2.81 4.50 0.36
CA SER A 238 1.82 5.19 1.21
C SER A 238 0.88 4.20 1.90
N SER A 239 0.43 3.17 1.19
CA SER A 239 -0.51 2.17 1.71
C SER A 239 0.14 1.27 2.77
N MET A 240 1.40 0.92 2.60
CA MET A 240 2.16 0.04 3.51
C MET A 240 2.52 0.73 4.83
N GLY A 241 2.81 2.03 4.79
CA GLY A 241 3.09 2.82 6.00
C GLY A 241 4.38 2.44 6.74
N PHE A 242 5.23 1.59 6.15
CA PHE A 242 6.56 1.27 6.67
C PHE A 242 7.49 2.49 6.57
N ASN A 243 7.47 3.16 5.42
CA ASN A 243 8.15 4.42 5.20
C ASN A 243 7.26 5.60 5.58
N ASN A 244 7.83 6.58 6.29
CA ASN A 244 7.14 7.84 6.52
C ASN A 244 7.00 8.61 5.18
N PRO A 245 6.00 9.49 5.03
CA PRO A 245 5.75 10.18 3.76
C PRO A 245 6.94 10.98 3.23
N THR A 246 7.79 11.51 4.11
CA THR A 246 8.99 12.25 3.71
C THR A 246 10.04 11.33 3.07
N SER A 247 10.21 10.12 3.59
CA SER A 247 11.07 9.09 2.97
C SER A 247 10.54 8.72 1.59
N VAL A 248 9.24 8.49 1.44
CA VAL A 248 8.61 8.19 0.14
C VAL A 248 8.89 9.32 -0.87
N ILE A 249 8.72 10.58 -0.46
CA ILE A 249 9.03 11.74 -1.30
C ILE A 249 10.50 11.73 -1.70
N LYS A 250 11.42 11.52 -0.74
CA LYS A 250 12.86 11.48 -1.04
C LYS A 250 13.18 10.43 -2.10
N ASP A 251 12.66 9.22 -1.96
CA ASP A 251 12.97 8.12 -2.87
C ASP A 251 12.41 8.37 -4.28
N ILE A 252 11.24 9.00 -4.39
CA ILE A 252 10.70 9.46 -5.67
C ILE A 252 11.58 10.54 -6.31
N PHE A 253 12.12 11.47 -5.52
CA PHE A 253 13.04 12.49 -6.04
C PHE A 253 14.38 11.88 -6.47
N ASP A 254 14.88 10.88 -5.76
CA ASP A 254 16.09 10.14 -6.17
C ASP A 254 15.87 9.41 -7.49
N GLU A 255 14.71 8.77 -7.68
CA GLU A 255 14.36 8.13 -8.96
C GLU A 255 14.20 9.16 -10.10
N LEU A 256 13.56 10.31 -9.84
CA LEU A 256 13.47 11.40 -10.81
C LEU A 256 14.85 11.96 -11.20
N ASN A 257 15.77 12.06 -10.23
CA ASN A 257 17.15 12.46 -10.48
C ASN A 257 17.89 11.43 -11.34
N GLU A 258 17.72 10.13 -11.07
CA GLU A 258 18.27 9.05 -11.90
C GLU A 258 17.76 9.15 -13.34
N LEU A 259 16.47 9.47 -13.54
CA LEU A 259 15.88 9.67 -14.85
C LEU A 259 16.39 10.94 -15.58
N GLY A 260 17.06 11.86 -14.88
CA GLY A 260 17.49 13.15 -15.41
C GLY A 260 16.37 14.19 -15.49
N VAL A 261 15.37 14.08 -14.62
CA VAL A 261 14.32 15.09 -14.46
C VAL A 261 14.82 16.18 -13.53
N SER A 262 15.09 17.36 -14.07
CA SER A 262 15.33 18.56 -13.26
C SER A 262 14.04 19.37 -13.15
N MET A 263 13.72 19.77 -11.92
CA MET A 263 12.58 20.61 -11.57
C MET A 263 13.06 21.92 -10.92
N ASP A 264 12.30 22.99 -11.15
CA ASP A 264 12.43 24.19 -10.32
C ASP A 264 11.75 24.00 -8.95
N GLU A 265 11.96 24.96 -8.05
CA GLU A 265 11.43 24.91 -6.68
C GLU A 265 9.89 24.85 -6.64
N ASP A 266 9.22 25.59 -7.53
CA ASP A 266 7.75 25.61 -7.59
C ASP A 266 7.19 24.25 -8.05
N GLN A 267 7.83 23.64 -9.05
CA GLN A 267 7.50 22.30 -9.53
C GLN A 267 7.72 21.25 -8.44
N ALA A 268 8.85 21.30 -7.74
CA ALA A 268 9.17 20.40 -6.65
C ALA A 268 8.14 20.53 -5.51
N ASN A 269 7.88 21.76 -5.04
CA ASN A 269 6.90 22.04 -4.00
C ASN A 269 5.49 21.57 -4.39
N ARG A 270 5.11 21.76 -5.66
CA ARG A 270 3.82 21.27 -6.16
C ARG A 270 3.72 19.74 -6.10
N LEU A 271 4.76 19.03 -6.54
CA LEU A 271 4.77 17.56 -6.50
C LEU A 271 4.70 17.06 -5.05
N ILE A 272 5.52 17.63 -4.16
CA ILE A 272 5.53 17.32 -2.72
C ILE A 272 4.13 17.49 -2.13
N ASN A 273 3.47 18.62 -2.39
CA ASN A 273 2.12 18.88 -1.90
C ASN A 273 1.09 17.88 -2.44
N LEU A 274 1.20 17.48 -3.71
CA LEU A 274 0.31 16.47 -4.29
C LEU A 274 0.50 15.10 -3.63
N ILE A 275 1.74 14.68 -3.37
CA ILE A 275 2.03 13.41 -2.69
C ILE A 275 1.47 13.44 -1.25
N TYR A 276 1.72 14.50 -0.49
CA TYR A 276 1.15 14.64 0.87
C TYR A 276 -0.38 14.66 0.86
N THR A 277 -0.99 15.40 -0.08
CA THR A 277 -2.45 15.49 -0.18
C THR A 277 -3.05 14.12 -0.52
N PHE A 278 -2.46 13.42 -1.48
CA PHE A 278 -2.83 12.04 -1.81
C PHE A 278 -2.71 11.13 -0.58
N HIS A 279 -1.57 11.12 0.11
CA HIS A 279 -1.36 10.29 1.29
C HIS A 279 -2.40 10.55 2.39
N ASN A 280 -2.61 11.83 2.72
CA ASN A 280 -3.47 12.22 3.85
C ASN A 280 -4.97 11.99 3.61
N SER A 281 -5.40 11.95 2.35
CA SER A 281 -6.81 11.80 1.96
C SER A 281 -7.18 10.40 1.45
N SER A 282 -6.19 9.52 1.25
CA SER A 282 -6.44 8.17 0.72
C SER A 282 -6.69 7.17 1.83
N ASN A 283 -7.59 6.22 1.60
CA ASN A 283 -7.75 5.05 2.47
C ASN A 283 -6.51 4.16 2.37
N LEU A 284 -5.75 4.03 3.47
CA LEU A 284 -4.48 3.31 3.50
C LEU A 284 -4.62 1.97 4.23
N MET A 285 -3.98 0.93 3.72
CA MET A 285 -3.97 -0.40 4.36
C MET A 285 -3.36 -0.34 5.75
N CYS A 286 -2.25 0.38 5.92
CA CYS A 286 -1.56 0.55 7.22
C CYS A 286 -2.45 1.20 8.28
N ASN A 287 -3.50 1.91 7.87
CA ASN A 287 -4.50 2.53 8.73
C ASN A 287 -5.81 1.75 8.78
N ARG A 288 -5.80 0.47 8.41
CA ARG A 288 -6.99 -0.41 8.36
C ARG A 288 -8.14 0.26 7.61
N GLY A 289 -7.80 0.88 6.47
CA GLY A 289 -8.73 1.49 5.55
C GLY A 289 -9.09 2.93 5.87
N TRP A 290 -8.62 3.53 6.98
CA TRP A 290 -8.84 4.95 7.23
C TRP A 290 -7.93 5.83 6.36
N ALA A 291 -8.42 7.00 5.96
CA ALA A 291 -7.53 8.09 5.59
C ALA A 291 -6.84 8.66 6.85
N PRO A 292 -5.56 9.05 6.79
CA PRO A 292 -4.85 9.64 7.93
C PRO A 292 -5.62 10.79 8.59
N GLU A 293 -6.22 11.68 7.79
CA GLU A 293 -7.00 12.81 8.32
C GLU A 293 -8.25 12.36 9.10
N GLU A 294 -8.90 11.29 8.66
CA GLU A 294 -10.12 10.78 9.27
C GLU A 294 -9.79 10.01 10.55
N LEU A 295 -8.73 9.20 10.53
CA LEU A 295 -8.25 8.48 11.71
C LEU A 295 -7.80 9.46 12.80
N MET A 296 -7.12 10.54 12.41
CA MET A 296 -6.72 11.60 13.34
C MET A 296 -7.95 12.27 13.96
N ARG A 297 -8.97 12.63 13.16
CA ARG A 297 -10.23 13.20 13.67
C ARG A 297 -10.94 12.25 14.63
N LYS A 298 -11.01 10.95 14.31
CA LYS A 298 -11.59 9.93 15.18
C LYS A 298 -10.85 9.81 16.51
N SER A 299 -9.52 9.70 16.45
CA SER A 299 -8.68 9.60 17.65
C SER A 299 -8.84 10.82 18.57
N ALA A 300 -8.89 12.03 17.99
CA ALA A 300 -9.14 13.26 18.74
C ALA A 300 -10.53 13.31 19.38
N ALA A 301 -11.56 12.78 18.70
CA ALA A 301 -12.91 12.71 19.26
C ALA A 301 -13.03 11.69 20.41
N GLU A 302 -12.30 10.58 20.33
CA GLU A 302 -12.28 9.54 21.38
C GLU A 302 -11.41 9.94 22.58
N ASN A 303 -10.40 10.77 22.36
CA ASN A 303 -9.46 11.22 23.40
C ASN A 303 -9.39 12.75 23.45
N PRO A 304 -10.49 13.46 23.81
CA PRO A 304 -10.56 14.92 23.73
C PRO A 304 -9.56 15.64 24.66
N ASN A 305 -9.07 14.95 25.69
CA ASN A 305 -8.08 15.48 26.63
C ASN A 305 -6.62 15.19 26.19
N MET A 306 -6.42 14.35 25.18
CA MET A 306 -5.10 14.03 24.64
C MET A 306 -4.77 15.04 23.53
N GLN A 307 -4.00 16.08 23.88
CA GLN A 307 -3.57 17.05 22.87
C GLN A 307 -2.35 16.52 22.12
N PRO A 308 -2.38 16.47 20.78
CA PRO A 308 -1.22 16.11 20.00
C PRO A 308 -0.10 17.12 20.26
N MET A 309 1.12 16.61 20.45
CA MET A 309 2.30 17.41 20.74
C MET A 309 3.36 17.14 19.69
N MET A 310 3.96 18.19 19.17
CA MET A 310 5.09 18.13 18.26
C MET A 310 6.34 18.56 19.02
N THR A 311 7.35 17.70 19.06
CA THR A 311 8.69 18.04 19.55
C THR A 311 9.57 18.46 18.38
N LEU A 312 10.26 19.59 18.53
CA LEU A 312 11.12 20.10 17.46
C LEU A 312 12.45 19.37 17.40
N GLY A 313 12.75 18.78 16.24
CA GLY A 313 14.03 18.12 16.00
C GLY A 313 15.20 19.12 15.87
N PRO A 314 16.46 18.64 15.96
CA PRO A 314 17.65 19.49 15.96
C PRO A 314 17.76 20.42 14.75
N GLY A 315 17.33 19.97 13.56
CA GLY A 315 17.37 20.76 12.33
C GLY A 315 16.41 21.95 12.34
N ILE A 316 15.19 21.76 12.83
CA ILE A 316 14.20 22.85 12.95
C ILE A 316 14.63 23.83 14.03
N ARG A 317 15.12 23.32 15.17
CA ARG A 317 15.68 24.17 16.23
C ARG A 317 16.80 25.07 15.69
N LYS A 318 17.75 24.49 14.95
CA LYS A 318 18.83 25.24 14.31
C LYS A 318 18.32 26.25 13.27
N ALA A 319 17.32 25.89 12.46
CA ALA A 319 16.74 26.82 11.48
C ALA A 319 16.04 28.01 12.16
N ILE A 320 15.46 27.80 13.34
CA ILE A 320 14.88 28.85 14.18
C ILE A 320 15.98 29.72 14.80
N GLU A 321 17.05 29.12 15.33
CA GLU A 321 18.23 29.84 15.82
C GLU A 321 18.90 30.68 14.72
N ASP A 322 18.97 30.15 13.49
CA ASP A 322 19.48 30.83 12.30
C ASP A 322 18.53 31.94 11.78
N GLY A 323 17.34 32.11 12.38
CA GLY A 323 16.33 33.08 11.95
C GLY A 323 15.64 32.76 10.62
N LYS A 324 15.75 31.53 10.12
CA LYS A 324 15.11 31.06 8.88
C LYS A 324 13.66 30.64 9.08
N ILE A 325 13.28 30.31 10.31
CA ILE A 325 11.92 29.96 10.71
C ILE A 325 11.57 30.80 11.93
N ASP A 326 10.38 31.41 11.92
CA ASP A 326 9.83 32.12 13.07
C ASP A 326 9.09 31.10 13.97
N ILE A 327 9.53 30.98 15.23
CA ILE A 327 8.93 30.04 16.20
C ILE A 327 7.51 30.44 16.60
N ASP A 328 7.20 31.73 16.66
CA ASP A 328 5.89 32.21 17.06
C ASP A 328 4.88 31.99 15.92
N GLU A 329 5.31 32.20 14.66
CA GLU A 329 4.52 31.83 13.48
C GLU A 329 4.26 30.32 13.43
N LEU A 330 5.30 29.51 13.66
CA LEU A 330 5.17 28.04 13.70
C LEU A 330 4.21 27.59 14.81
N ARG A 331 4.31 28.17 16.01
CA ARG A 331 3.39 27.89 17.12
C ARG A 331 1.97 28.25 16.76
N ALA A 332 1.73 29.45 16.25
CA ALA A 332 0.39 29.88 15.85
C ALA A 332 -0.22 28.95 14.79
N MET A 333 0.56 28.53 13.79
CA MET A 333 0.12 27.58 12.77
C MET A 333 -0.26 26.21 13.34
N MET A 334 0.53 25.69 14.28
CA MET A 334 0.31 24.38 14.88
C MET A 334 -0.84 24.40 15.89
N GLU A 335 -0.94 25.43 16.71
CA GLU A 335 -2.04 25.64 17.65
C GLU A 335 -3.38 25.80 16.93
N ALA A 336 -3.41 26.49 15.78
CA ALA A 336 -4.59 26.56 14.93
C ALA A 336 -5.05 25.18 14.41
N LYS A 337 -4.15 24.19 14.38
CA LYS A 337 -4.43 22.78 14.06
C LYS A 337 -4.64 21.91 15.30
N GLY A 338 -4.67 22.51 16.50
CA GLY A 338 -4.84 21.82 17.78
C GLY A 338 -3.59 21.08 18.26
N ILE A 339 -2.40 21.41 17.71
CA ILE A 339 -1.13 20.76 18.03
C ILE A 339 -0.29 21.67 18.91
N LYS A 340 0.15 21.17 20.07
CA LYS A 340 1.11 21.88 20.93
C LYS A 340 2.53 21.72 20.42
N VAL A 341 3.31 22.79 20.42
CA VAL A 341 4.73 22.74 20.08
C VAL A 341 5.57 22.72 21.34
N ASP A 342 6.29 21.64 21.57
CA ASP A 342 7.29 21.52 22.62
C ASP A 342 8.67 21.89 22.04
N TRP A 343 9.25 22.96 22.60
CA TRP A 343 10.50 23.55 22.12
C TRP A 343 11.70 22.88 22.74
#